data_AF-A0AAV3ZLI8-F1
#
_entry.id   AF-A0AAV3ZLI8-F1
#
_cell.length_a   1.000
_cell.length_b   1.000
_cell.length_c   1.000
_cell.angle_alpha   90.00
_cell.angle_beta   90.00
_cell.angle_gamma   90.00
#
_symmetry.space_group_name_H-M   'P 1'
#
loop_
_entity.id
_entity.type
_entity.pdbx_description
1 polymer ?
#
loop_
_entity_poly.entity_id
_entity_poly.type
_entity_poly.pdbx_seq_one_letter_code
_entity_poly.pdbx_strand_id
1 'polypeptide(L)' 'MASSSELNIARKNLADALGDSMTLYLQNLNAWFKKKLNKEDFDYEARKLMRNDTVHLHNEFLLALIAKCSIVSSSG' A
#
# COMPACT_ATOMS: atom_id res chain seq x y z
N MET A 1 -5.32 9.55 13.23
CA MET A 1 -6.37 8.57 12.89
C MET A 1 -6.57 8.63 11.39
N ALA A 2 -6.28 7.56 10.65
CA ALA A 2 -6.55 7.58 9.21
C ALA A 2 -8.04 7.32 8.98
N SER A 3 -8.79 8.36 8.63
CA SER A 3 -10.19 8.25 8.22
C SER A 3 -10.29 7.41 6.94
N SER A 4 -11.44 6.81 6.65
CA SER A 4 -11.68 6.12 5.36
C SER A 4 -11.29 6.96 4.14
N SER A 5 -11.38 8.29 4.29
CA SER A 5 -10.93 9.30 3.32
C SER A 5 -9.42 9.29 3.08
N GLU A 6 -8.60 9.17 4.12
CA GLU A 6 -7.13 9.19 4.05
C GLU A 6 -6.61 7.99 3.25
N LEU A 7 -7.16 6.79 3.52
CA LEU A 7 -6.83 5.60 2.75
C LEU A 7 -7.21 5.75 1.28
N ASN A 8 -8.36 6.36 0.98
CA ASN A 8 -8.78 6.55 -0.40
C ASN A 8 -7.90 7.59 -1.13
N ILE A 9 -7.47 8.64 -0.44
CA ILE A 9 -6.53 9.64 -0.96
C ILE A 9 -5.18 9.00 -1.24
N ALA A 10 -4.60 8.29 -0.26
CA ALA A 10 -3.33 7.59 -0.42
C ALA A 10 -3.38 6.57 -1.57
N ARG A 11 -4.47 5.81 -1.69
CA ARG A 11 -4.69 4.89 -2.81
C ARG A 11 -4.75 5.61 -4.15
N LYS A 12 -5.40 6.77 -4.22
CA LYS A 12 -5.52 7.56 -5.46
C LYS A 12 -4.17 8.12 -5.89
N ASN A 13 -3.41 8.70 -4.97
CA ASN A 13 -2.07 9.22 -5.23
C ASN A 13 -1.13 8.09 -5.69
N LEU A 14 -1.21 6.93 -5.03
CA LEU A 14 -0.46 5.74 -5.41
C LEU A 14 -0.80 5.26 -6.82
N ALA A 15 -2.09 5.22 -7.16
CA ALA A 15 -2.55 4.82 -8.49
C ALA A 15 -2.08 5.79 -9.58
N ASP A 16 -2.12 7.10 -9.31
CA ASP A 16 -1.66 8.14 -10.23
C ASP A 16 -0.15 8.01 -10.51
N ALA A 17 0.65 7.78 -9.45
CA ALA A 17 2.08 7.61 -9.58
C ALA A 17 2.51 6.32 -10.29
N LEU A 18 1.74 5.23 -10.12
CA LEU A 18 2.01 3.93 -10.74
C LEU A 18 1.47 3.82 -12.17
N GLY A 19 0.41 4.55 -12.51
CA GLY A 19 -0.28 4.46 -13.79
C GLY A 19 -0.64 3.02 -14.15
N ASP A 20 -0.15 2.53 -15.30
CA ASP A 20 -0.39 1.17 -15.78
C ASP A 20 0.16 0.08 -14.85
N SER A 21 1.17 0.40 -14.03
CA SER A 21 1.78 -0.54 -13.07
C SER A 21 0.91 -0.79 -11.83
N MET A 22 -0.19 -0.04 -11.66
CA MET A 22 -1.09 -0.18 -10.51
C MET A 22 -1.68 -1.60 -10.40
N THR A 23 -1.99 -2.22 -11.53
CA THR A 23 -2.52 -3.59 -11.55
C THR A 23 -1.52 -4.58 -10.97
N LEU A 24 -0.25 -4.47 -11.35
CA LEU A 24 0.82 -5.35 -10.86
C LEU A 24 1.10 -5.11 -9.37
N TYR A 25 1.09 -3.85 -8.94
CA TYR A 25 1.20 -3.50 -7.53
C TYR A 25 0.09 -4.15 -6.69
N LEU A 26 -1.17 -4.08 -7.14
CA LEU A 26 -2.30 -4.71 -6.45
C LEU A 26 -2.19 -6.24 -6.39
N GLN A 27 -1.60 -6.87 -7.41
CA GLN A 27 -1.31 -8.31 -7.38
C GLN A 27 -0.29 -8.65 -6.30
N ASN A 28 0.79 -7.87 -6.20
CA ASN A 28 1.81 -8.02 -5.16
C ASN A 28 1.23 -7.77 -3.77
N LEU A 29 0.38 -6.76 -3.62
CA LEU A 29 -0.35 -6.47 -2.38
C LEU A 29 -1.22 -7.66 -1.96
N ASN A 30 -1.97 -8.25 -2.90
CA ASN A 30 -2.80 -9.43 -2.64
C ASN A 30 -1.95 -10.66 -2.27
N ALA A 31 -0.79 -10.84 -2.91
CA ALA A 31 0.15 -11.91 -2.57
C ALA A 31 0.70 -11.75 -1.14
N TRP A 32 1.05 -10.51 -0.74
CA TRP A 32 1.48 -10.18 0.61
C TRP A 32 0.37 -10.46 1.64
N PHE A 33 -0.86 -10.01 1.38
CA PHE A 33 -2.03 -10.33 2.24
C PHE A 33 -2.28 -11.83 2.38
N LYS A 34 -2.05 -12.60 1.33
CA LYS A 34 -2.17 -14.07 1.34
C LYS A 34 -0.95 -14.77 1.94
N LYS A 35 0.02 -14.03 2.50
CA LYS A 35 1.29 -14.55 3.03
C LYS A 35 2.10 -15.37 2.02
N LYS A 36 1.87 -15.16 0.72
CA LYS A 36 2.67 -15.75 -0.37
C LYS A 36 3.96 -14.97 -0.62
N LEU A 37 4.00 -13.75 -0.13
CA LEU A 37 5.08 -12.79 -0.28
C LEU A 37 5.29 -12.13 1.09
N ASN A 38 6.53 -11.95 1.53
CA ASN A 38 6.81 -11.28 2.79
C ASN A 38 6.86 -9.75 2.61
N LYS A 39 6.99 -9.00 3.69
CA LYS A 39 7.00 -7.53 3.62
C LYS A 39 8.20 -6.99 2.82
N GLU A 40 9.39 -7.55 3.02
CA GLU A 40 10.61 -7.07 2.37
C GLU A 40 10.56 -7.27 0.86
N ASP A 41 10.10 -8.44 0.42
CA ASP A 41 9.86 -8.74 -0.99
C ASP A 41 8.77 -7.83 -1.58
N PHE A 42 7.72 -7.53 -0.80
CA PHE A 42 6.66 -6.62 -1.25
C PHE A 42 7.19 -5.21 -1.46
N ASP A 43 7.92 -4.68 -0.47
CA ASP A 43 8.53 -3.37 -0.53
C ASP A 43 9.53 -3.28 -1.70
N TYR A 44 10.27 -4.35 -1.97
CA TYR A 44 11.23 -4.43 -3.07
C TYR A 44 10.54 -4.39 -4.43
N GLU A 45 9.54 -5.24 -4.64
CA GLU A 45 8.77 -5.25 -5.89
C GLU A 45 7.99 -3.94 -6.08
N ALA A 46 7.43 -3.36 -5.01
CA ALA A 46 6.79 -2.04 -5.07
C ALA A 46 7.77 -0.95 -5.52
N ARG A 47 8.98 -0.89 -4.95
CA ARG A 47 10.01 0.08 -5.35
C ARG A 47 10.41 -0.04 -6.82
N LYS A 48 10.41 -1.25 -7.39
CA LYS A 48 10.70 -1.47 -8.82
C LYS A 48 9.64 -0.90 -9.75
N LEU A 49 8.39 -0.81 -9.28
CA LEU A 49 7.27 -0.25 -10.05
C LEU A 49 7.18 1.28 -9.94
N MET A 50 7.88 1.86 -8.98
CA MET A 50 7.79 3.28 -8.64
C MET A 50 9.04 4.04 -9.06
N ARG A 51 8.89 5.35 -9.25
CA ARG A 51 10.03 6.25 -9.40
C ARG A 51 10.56 6.55 -8.00
N ASN A 52 11.85 6.84 -7.88
CA ASN A 52 12.47 7.16 -6.58
C ASN A 52 11.73 8.29 -5.83
N ASP A 53 11.21 9.27 -6.56
CA ASP A 53 10.45 10.39 -5.99
C ASP A 53 9.08 9.97 -5.43
N THR A 54 8.48 8.89 -5.93
CA THR A 54 7.12 8.46 -5.57
C THR A 54 7.07 7.28 -4.59
N VAL A 55 8.22 6.77 -4.15
CA VAL A 55 8.29 5.65 -3.17
C VAL A 55 7.59 5.98 -1.85
N HIS A 56 7.57 7.24 -1.44
CA HIS A 56 6.88 7.67 -0.23
C HIS A 56 5.37 7.36 -0.26
N LEU A 57 4.74 7.36 -1.43
CA LEU A 57 3.30 7.08 -1.58
C LEU A 57 2.95 5.63 -1.23
N HIS A 58 3.86 4.68 -1.46
CA HIS A 58 3.69 3.30 -1.01
C HIS A 58 3.67 3.22 0.52
N ASN A 59 4.58 3.93 1.19
CA ASN A 59 4.63 3.99 2.65
C ASN A 59 3.37 4.66 3.22
N GLU A 60 2.94 5.78 2.64
CA GLU A 60 1.70 6.46 3.05
C GLU A 60 0.47 5.56 2.90
N PHE A 61 0.38 4.83 1.78
CA PHE A 61 -0.70 3.86 1.57
C PHE A 61 -0.68 2.75 2.62
N LEU A 62 0.49 2.16 2.92
CA LEU A 62 0.61 1.12 3.94
C LEU A 62 0.28 1.65 5.34
N LEU A 63 0.73 2.86 5.69
CA LEU A 63 0.42 3.50 6.97
C LEU A 63 -1.08 3.74 7.10
N ALA A 64 -1.74 4.26 6.07
CA ALA A 64 -3.19 4.47 6.06
C ALA A 64 -3.95 3.14 6.15
N LEU A 65 -3.46 2.09 5.47
CA LEU A 65 -4.04 0.74 5.49
C LEU A 65 -3.93 0.10 6.87
N ILE A 66 -2.74 0.15 7.48
CA ILE A 66 -2.49 -0.35 8.84
C ILE A 66 -3.29 0.45 9.84
N ALA A 67 -3.31 1.78 9.76
CA ALA A 67 -4.10 2.61 10.67
C ALA A 67 -5.60 2.26 10.60
N LYS A 68 -6.12 1.88 9.42
CA LYS A 68 -7.47 1.33 9.25
C LYS A 68 -7.64 -0.04 9.92
N CYS A 69 -6.64 -0.92 9.85
CA CYS A 69 -6.66 -2.24 10.48
C CYS A 69 -6.41 -2.22 12.00
N SER A 70 -5.54 -1.35 12.52
CA SER A 70 -5.30 -1.24 13.97
C SER A 70 -6.56 -0.83 14.74
N ILE A 71 -7.50 -0.14 14.09
CA ILE A 71 -8.82 0.14 14.65
C ILE A 71 -9.63 -1.15 14.88
N VAL A 72 -9.45 -2.20 14.06
CA VAL A 72 -10.19 -3.47 14.20
C VAL A 72 -9.59 -4.42 15.25
N SER A 73 -8.37 -4.16 15.73
CA SER A 73 -7.71 -5.01 16.73
C SER A 73 -7.74 -4.48 18.17
N SER A 74 -8.17 -3.23 18.40
CA SER A 74 -8.19 -2.64 19.75
C SER A 74 -9.55 -2.70 20.47
N SER A 75 -10.51 -3.43 19.90
CA SER A 75 -11.76 -3.81 20.59
C SER A 75 -11.68 -5.31 20.92
N GLY A 76 -10.97 -5.64 22.00
CA GLY A 76 -10.90 -6.96 22.62
C GLY A 76 -10.93 -6.80 24.12
#